data_AF-A0A7G9YFC4-F1
#
_entry.id   AF-A0A7G9YFC4-F1
#
_cell.length_a   1.000
_cell.length_b   1.000
_cell.length_c   1.000
_cell.angle_alpha   90.00
_cell.angle_beta   90.00
_cell.angle_gamma   90.00
#
_symmetry.space_group_name_H-M   'P 1'
#
loop_
_entity.id
_entity.type
_entity.pdbx_description
1 polymer ?
#
loop_
_entity_poly.entity_id
_entity_poly.type
_entity_poly.pdbx_seq_one_letter_code
_entity_poly.pdbx_strand_id
1 'polypeptide(L)' 'MLNEDFNVGESLVHEYVWATIDTKRGQLMIYYRGKNEEEAGLIKIYEYKIGGNVKIFEEKF' A
#
# COMPACT_ATOMS: atom_id res chain seq x y z
N MET A 1 0.47 14.27 -3.30
CA MET A 1 -0.45 13.67 -4.29
C MET A 1 0.24 12.41 -4.81
N LEU A 2 -0.34 11.23 -4.60
CA LEU A 2 0.18 9.94 -5.09
C LEU A 2 -0.45 9.65 -6.46
N ASN A 3 0.02 10.34 -7.50
CA ASN A 3 -0.32 10.05 -8.90
C ASN A 3 0.96 9.62 -9.62
N GLU A 4 1.45 8.43 -9.27
CA GLU A 4 2.65 7.86 -9.87
C GLU A 4 2.24 6.57 -10.57
N ASP A 5 2.68 6.39 -11.81
CA ASP A 5 2.49 5.16 -12.56
C ASP A 5 3.49 4.11 -12.06
N PHE A 6 3.01 2.91 -11.77
CA PHE A 6 3.84 1.78 -11.33
C PHE A 6 3.93 0.75 -12.46
N ASN A 7 5.15 0.43 -12.90
CA ASN A 7 5.38 -0.70 -13.81
C ASN A 7 5.45 -1.98 -12.99
N VAL A 8 4.44 -2.82 -13.11
CA VAL A 8 4.30 -4.07 -12.36
C VAL A 8 4.45 -5.25 -13.31
N GLY A 9 5.68 -5.66 -13.61
CA GLY A 9 5.95 -6.75 -14.56
C GLY A 9 5.61 -6.42 -16.03
N GLU A 10 5.90 -7.35 -16.94
CA GLU A 10 5.71 -7.16 -18.39
C GLU A 10 4.32 -7.62 -18.91
N SER A 11 3.45 -8.19 -18.06
CA SER A 11 2.25 -8.87 -18.52
C SER A 11 0.99 -8.51 -17.71
N LEU A 12 0.29 -7.52 -18.24
CA LEU A 12 -0.96 -6.86 -17.85
C LEU A 12 -2.18 -7.75 -17.51
N VAL A 13 -2.03 -9.08 -17.44
CA VAL A 13 -3.19 -9.94 -17.65
C VAL A 13 -4.15 -9.83 -16.47
N HIS A 14 -3.76 -9.93 -15.20
CA HIS A 14 -4.61 -9.55 -14.06
C HIS A 14 -3.71 -9.28 -12.83
N GLU A 15 -3.40 -8.02 -12.57
CA GLU A 15 -2.57 -7.59 -11.45
C GLU A 15 -3.46 -7.07 -10.31
N TYR A 16 -3.27 -7.57 -9.11
CA TYR A 16 -3.86 -6.98 -7.91
C TYR A 16 -2.86 -6.01 -7.31
N VAL A 17 -3.25 -4.75 -7.15
CA VAL A 17 -2.46 -3.73 -6.45
C VAL A 17 -3.22 -3.27 -5.22
N TRP A 18 -2.56 -3.28 -4.07
CA TRP A 18 -3.12 -2.74 -2.83
C TRP A 18 -2.05 -2.01 -2.04
N ALA A 19 -2.50 -1.20 -1.09
CA ALA A 19 -1.62 -0.50 -0.17
C ALA A 19 -1.99 -0.79 1.28
N THR A 20 -0.97 -0.89 2.14
CA THR A 20 -1.15 -0.95 3.59
C THR A 20 -0.48 0.26 4.25
N ILE A 21 -1.09 0.72 5.34
CA ILE A 21 -0.62 1.88 6.10
C ILE A 21 -0.18 1.39 7.48
N ASP A 22 1.11 1.50 7.77
CA ASP A 22 1.65 1.35 9.12
C ASP A 22 1.74 2.74 9.78
N THR A 23 0.82 3.00 10.70
CA THR A 23 0.73 4.26 11.46
C THR A 23 1.76 4.38 12.58
N LYS A 24 2.31 3.26 13.07
CA LYS A 24 3.36 3.28 14.08
C LYS A 24 4.70 3.67 13.47
N ARG A 25 4.99 3.16 12.28
CA ARG A 25 6.22 3.45 11.53
C ARG A 25 6.13 4.67 10.63
N GLY A 26 4.92 5.15 10.36
CA GLY A 26 4.70 6.22 9.38
C GLY A 26 5.06 5.76 7.97
N GLN A 27 4.65 4.55 7.60
CA GLN A 27 4.97 3.94 6.30
C GLN A 27 3.72 3.55 5.53
N LEU A 28 3.65 3.90 4.26
CA LEU A 28 2.66 3.42 3.29
C LEU A 28 3.39 2.45 2.35
N MET A 29 2.97 1.19 2.33
CA MET A 29 3.57 0.15 1.52
C MET A 29 2.61 -0.24 0.41
N ILE A 30 3.09 -0.30 -0.83
CA ILE A 30 2.32 -0.72 -2.00
C ILE A 30 2.80 -2.08 -2.43
N TYR A 31 1.87 -3.00 -2.64
CA TYR A 31 2.12 -4.37 -3.04
C TYR A 31 1.45 -4.67 -4.37
N TYR A 32 2.01 -5.64 -5.08
CA TYR A 32 1.37 -6.28 -6.21
C TYR A 32 1.30 -7.78 -6.02
N ARG A 33 0.38 -8.41 -6.74
CA ARG A 33 0.37 -9.86 -6.93
C ARG A 33 -0.16 -10.19 -8.31
N GLY A 34 0.62 -10.94 -9.09
CA GLY A 34 0.16 -11.50 -10.35
C GLY A 34 -0.90 -12.59 -10.12
N LYS A 35 -1.82 -12.77 -11.08
CA LYS A 35 -2.89 -13.78 -11.01
C LYS A 35 -2.42 -15.19 -10.63
N ASN A 36 -1.25 -15.57 -11.11
CA ASN A 36 -0.68 -16.91 -10.95
C ASN A 36 0.44 -16.96 -9.90
N GLU A 37 0.68 -15.86 -9.18
CA GLU A 37 1.68 -15.81 -8.12
C GLU A 37 1.02 -16.18 -6.79
N GLU A 38 1.70 -17.01 -6.01
CA GLU A 38 1.23 -17.36 -4.66
C GLU A 38 1.54 -16.23 -3.67
N GLU A 39 2.64 -15.51 -3.89
CA GLU A 39 3.14 -14.48 -2.99
C GLU A 39 2.93 -13.07 -3.56
N ALA A 40 2.86 -12.10 -2.66
CA ALA A 40 2.80 -10.68 -3.02
C ALA A 40 4.20 -10.09 -3.09
N GLY A 41 4.48 -9.31 -4.13
CA GLY A 41 5.68 -8.50 -4.22
C GLY A 41 5.47 -7.10 -3.63
N LEU A 42 6.48 -6.57 -2.93
CA LEU A 42 6.49 -5.17 -2.50
C LEU A 42 6.97 -4.28 -3.64
N ILE A 43 6.16 -3.31 -4.04
CA ILE A 43 6.48 -2.35 -5.11
C ILE A 43 7.26 -1.17 -4.53
N LYS A 44 6.73 -0.54 -3.47
CA LYS A 44 7.27 0.71 -2.95
C LYS A 44 6.88 0.95 -1.50
N ILE A 45 7.76 1.66 -0.79
CA ILE A 45 7.50 2.18 0.55
C ILE A 45 7.58 3.71 0.48
N TYR A 46 6.58 4.39 1.00
CA TYR A 46 6.60 5.82 1.25
C TYR A 46 6.65 6.07 2.75
N GLU A 47 7.61 6.87 3.18
CA GLU A 47 7.60 7.43 4.53
C GLU A 47 6.68 8.64 4.58
N TYR A 48 5.89 8.76 5.64
CA TYR A 48 5.02 9.90 5.88
C TYR A 48 5.05 10.31 7.36
N LYS A 49 4.72 11.57 7.59
CA LYS A 49 4.50 12.12 8.93
C LYS A 49 3.04 12.51 9.06
N ILE A 50 2.44 12.14 10.18
CA ILE A 50 1.08 12.58 10.50
C ILE A 50 1.19 14.01 11.03
N GLY A 51 0.75 14.98 10.23
CA GLY A 51 0.85 16.41 10.56
C GLY A 51 -0.21 16.93 11.56
N GLY A 52 -1.14 16.09 12.02
CA GLY A 52 -2.23 16.49 12.92
C GLY A 52 -2.60 15.42 13.94
N ASN A 53 -3.37 15.80 14.96
CA ASN A 53 -3.90 14.85 15.92
C ASN A 53 -4.85 13.86 15.22
N VAL A 54 -4.47 12.59 15.19
CA VAL A 54 -5.36 11.50 14.76
C VAL A 54 -6.44 11.37 15.82
N LYS A 55 -7.71 11.62 15.47
CA LYS A 55 -8.82 11.26 16.35
C LYS A 55 -8.90 9.74 16.41
N ILE A 56 -8.64 9.18 17.58
CA ILE A 56 -8.87 7.77 17.85
C ILE A 56 -10.38 7.55 17.74
N PHE A 57 -10.79 6.69 16.81
CA PHE A 57 -12.17 6.20 16.79
C PHE A 57 -12.26 5.10 17.85
N GLU A 58 -13.04 5.34 18.91
CA GLU A 58 -13.42 4.29 19.85
C GLU A 58 -14.52 3.45 19.19
N GLU A 59 -14.17 2.28 18.67
CA GLU A 59 -15.15 1.27 18.27
C GLU A 59 -15.81 0.70 19.53
N LYS A 60 -17.09 1.01 19.71
CA LYS A 60 -17.93 0.34 20.70
C LYS A 60 -18.50 -0.91 20.04
N PHE A 61 -17.96 -2.07 20.41
CA PHE A 61 -18.55 -3.37 20.13
C PHE A 61 -19.68 -3.68 21.12
#